data_AF-A0A6J0BZY8-F1
#
_entry.id   AF-A0A6J0BZY8-F1
#
_cell.length_a   1.000
_cell.length_b   1.000
_cell.length_c   1.000
_cell.angle_alpha   90.00
_cell.angle_beta   90.00
_cell.angle_gamma   90.00
#
_symmetry.space_group_name_H-M   'P 1'
#
loop_
_entity.id
_entity.type
_entity.pdbx_description
1 polymer ?
#
loop_
_entity_poly.entity_id
_entity_poly.type
_entity_poly.pdbx_seq_one_letter_code
_entity_poly.pdbx_strand_id
1 'polypeptide(L)'
;MVEEGSITAANCPKDLLLFRAAISRIFRDIAESVSADEFWNSWTVLKQKRKLSQQLYTLMVDTLYENMVTRIDEFIAEDDLIEKFNVLKRIIDETDTPRDHVAWRPPGNVMEHLRSLDAEKIKQHSEKLEEYVTTMEAENKKLAQQVSKGRKAASTVNAKADCLLEQHKYVRSEFERAARHLEGDIKKMSA
;
A
#
# COMPACT_ATOMS: atom_id res chain seq x y z
N MET A 1 -30.06 17.84 1.47
CA MET A 1 -30.32 18.43 2.80
C MET A 1 -29.30 17.80 3.72
N VAL A 2 -28.22 18.51 3.99
CA VAL A 2 -27.18 18.07 4.93
C VAL A 2 -27.74 18.41 6.30
N GLU A 3 -28.01 17.39 7.11
CA GLU A 3 -28.43 17.59 8.50
C GLU A 3 -27.30 18.30 9.24
N GLU A 4 -27.55 19.54 9.67
CA GLU A 4 -26.73 20.24 10.66
C GLU A 4 -26.83 19.47 11.98
N GLY A 5 -25.91 18.52 12.16
CA GLY A 5 -25.73 17.79 13.40
C GLY A 5 -25.30 18.77 14.50
N SER A 6 -26.25 19.16 15.33
CA SER A 6 -26.00 19.87 16.58
C SER A 6 -24.98 19.07 17.41
N ILE A 7 -23.80 19.66 17.60
CA ILE A 7 -22.69 19.10 18.36
C ILE A 7 -23.12 19.02 19.83
N THR A 8 -23.42 17.81 20.31
CA THR A 8 -23.69 17.57 21.72
C THR A 8 -22.41 17.12 22.43
N ALA A 9 -22.21 17.59 23.66
CA ALA A 9 -21.03 17.31 24.49
C ALA A 9 -20.73 15.81 24.72
N ALA A 10 -21.66 14.92 24.38
CA ALA A 10 -21.51 13.47 24.48
C ALA A 10 -20.58 12.85 23.43
N ASN A 11 -20.36 13.51 22.28
CA ASN A 11 -19.54 13.00 21.18
C ASN A 11 -18.14 13.64 21.09
N CYS A 12 -17.75 14.46 22.07
CA CYS A 12 -16.46 15.14 22.05
C CYS A 12 -15.33 14.23 22.56
N PRO A 13 -14.23 14.05 21.80
CA PRO A 13 -13.06 13.28 22.26
C PRO A 13 -12.52 13.78 23.60
N LYS A 14 -12.17 12.85 24.50
CA LYS A 14 -11.59 13.19 25.82
C LYS A 14 -10.37 14.10 25.70
N ASP A 15 -9.50 13.82 24.73
CA ASP A 15 -8.28 14.59 24.51
C ASP A 15 -8.57 16.02 24.01
N LEU A 16 -9.62 16.19 23.23
CA LEU A 16 -10.08 17.53 22.79
C LEU A 16 -10.66 18.32 23.97
N LEU A 17 -11.39 17.67 24.88
CA LEU A 17 -11.86 18.29 26.12
C LEU A 17 -10.68 18.71 27.02
N LEU A 18 -9.65 17.85 27.14
CA LEU A 18 -8.43 18.18 27.89
C LEU A 18 -7.68 19.35 27.26
N PHE A 19 -7.54 19.35 25.94
CA PHE A 19 -6.95 20.46 25.18
C PHE A 19 -7.70 21.77 25.44
N ARG A 20 -9.03 21.77 25.26
CA ARG A 20 -9.88 22.94 25.51
C ARG A 20 -9.73 23.43 26.95
N ALA A 21 -9.79 22.53 27.92
CA ALA A 21 -9.63 22.88 29.33
C ALA A 21 -8.25 23.50 29.64
N ALA A 22 -7.17 22.95 29.08
CA ALA A 22 -5.82 23.48 29.24
C ALA A 22 -5.69 24.88 28.63
N ILE A 23 -6.20 25.09 27.42
CA ILE A 23 -6.18 26.38 26.74
C ILE A 23 -7.05 27.42 27.45
N SER A 24 -8.27 27.06 27.88
CA SER A 24 -9.12 27.97 28.66
C SER A 24 -8.45 28.42 29.96
N ARG A 25 -7.71 27.53 30.62
CA ARG A 25 -6.92 27.91 31.80
C ARG A 25 -5.84 28.92 31.44
N ILE A 26 -5.07 28.69 30.38
CA ILE A 26 -4.05 29.62 29.91
C ILE A 26 -4.67 30.99 29.57
N PHE A 27 -5.84 31.02 28.93
CA PHE A 27 -6.54 32.28 28.64
C PHE A 27 -6.98 33.03 29.89
N ARG A 28 -7.39 32.31 30.94
CA ARG A 28 -7.66 32.92 32.24
C ARG A 28 -6.39 33.51 32.85
N ASP A 29 -5.30 32.75 32.85
CA ASP A 29 -4.00 33.20 33.37
C ASP A 29 -3.49 34.44 32.60
N ILE A 30 -3.73 34.52 31.28
CA ILE A 30 -3.43 35.70 30.46
C ILE A 30 -4.32 36.88 30.83
N ALA A 31 -5.63 36.67 30.94
CA ALA A 31 -6.58 37.73 31.26
C ALA A 31 -6.32 38.31 32.66
N GLU A 32 -5.94 37.47 33.61
CA GLU A 32 -5.64 37.83 35.01
C GLU A 32 -4.15 38.15 35.25
N SER A 33 -3.31 38.18 34.20
CA SER A 33 -1.85 38.37 34.30
C SER A 33 -1.44 39.70 34.95
N VAL A 34 -2.30 40.71 34.85
CA VAL A 34 -2.15 41.99 35.52
C VAL A 34 -3.16 42.03 36.67
N SER A 35 -2.69 42.30 37.89
CA SER A 35 -3.60 42.44 39.03
C SER A 35 -4.43 43.72 38.95
N ALA A 36 -5.58 43.74 39.64
CA ALA A 36 -6.43 44.93 39.70
C ALA A 36 -5.70 46.19 40.23
N ASP A 37 -4.77 46.01 41.18
CA ASP A 37 -3.98 47.11 41.75
C ASP A 37 -2.90 47.60 40.78
N GLU A 38 -2.22 46.70 40.06
CA GLU A 38 -1.27 47.08 39.00
C GLU A 38 -1.97 47.78 37.84
N PHE A 39 -3.15 47.30 37.44
CA PHE A 39 -3.98 47.95 36.44
C PHE A 39 -4.32 49.38 36.90
N TRP A 40 -4.86 49.56 38.11
CA TRP A 40 -5.19 50.88 38.64
C TRP A 40 -3.97 51.81 38.74
N ASN A 41 -2.81 51.30 39.18
CA ASN A 41 -1.58 52.07 39.31
C ASN A 41 -1.03 52.56 37.96
N SER A 42 -1.28 51.81 36.89
CA SER A 42 -0.81 52.10 35.53
C SER A 42 -1.52 53.30 34.90
N TRP A 43 -2.73 53.64 35.34
CA TRP A 43 -3.53 54.72 34.75
C TRP A 43 -3.60 55.95 35.66
N THR A 44 -2.92 57.03 35.27
CA THR A 44 -2.90 58.30 36.01
C THR A 44 -4.31 58.92 36.18
N VAL A 45 -5.18 58.78 35.18
CA VAL A 45 -6.55 59.32 35.17
C VAL A 45 -7.49 58.53 36.09
N LEU A 46 -7.23 57.25 36.32
CA LEU A 46 -8.09 56.36 37.11
C LEU A 46 -7.73 56.33 38.60
N LYS A 47 -6.59 56.94 39.00
CA LYS A 47 -6.14 56.98 40.40
C LYS A 47 -7.18 57.56 41.36
N GLN A 48 -7.93 58.57 40.93
CA GLN A 48 -8.97 59.21 41.75
C GLN A 48 -10.32 58.48 41.73
N LYS A 49 -10.49 57.45 40.88
CA LYS A 49 -11.76 56.74 40.66
C LYS A 49 -11.60 55.23 40.85
N ARG A 50 -11.15 54.80 42.04
CA ARG A 50 -10.86 53.39 42.37
C ARG A 50 -12.02 52.42 42.04
N LYS A 51 -13.27 52.77 42.39
CA LYS A 51 -14.44 51.93 42.08
C LYS A 51 -14.65 51.72 40.58
N LEU A 52 -14.54 52.79 39.79
CA LEU A 52 -14.68 52.72 38.33
C LEU A 52 -13.52 51.95 37.70
N SER A 53 -12.30 52.10 38.23
CA SER A 53 -11.14 51.32 37.78
C SER A 53 -11.29 49.83 38.05
N GLN A 54 -11.86 49.44 39.19
CA GLN A 54 -12.14 48.04 39.52
C GLN A 54 -13.21 47.46 38.58
N GLN A 55 -14.28 48.20 38.33
CA GLN A 55 -15.33 47.79 37.38
C GLN A 55 -14.77 47.62 35.96
N LEU A 56 -13.94 48.57 35.51
CA LEU A 56 -13.30 48.49 34.19
C LEU A 56 -12.34 47.30 34.10
N TYR A 57 -11.57 47.03 35.16
CA TYR A 57 -10.68 45.88 35.21
C TYR A 57 -11.46 44.56 35.09
N THR A 58 -12.48 44.35 35.92
CA THR A 58 -13.32 43.15 35.86
C THR A 58 -13.95 42.97 34.48
N LEU A 59 -14.53 44.05 33.92
CA LEU A 59 -15.10 44.01 32.58
C LEU A 59 -14.07 43.63 31.52
N MET A 60 -12.85 44.18 31.61
CA MET A 60 -11.77 43.87 30.68
C MET A 60 -11.36 42.40 30.77
N VAL A 61 -11.16 41.88 31.98
CA VAL A 61 -10.78 40.48 32.22
C VAL A 61 -11.86 39.53 31.67
N ASP A 62 -13.12 39.76 32.03
CA ASP A 62 -14.24 38.92 31.60
C ASP A 62 -14.40 38.96 30.08
N THR A 63 -14.42 40.16 29.50
CA THR A 63 -14.58 40.33 28.04
C THR A 63 -13.42 39.69 27.28
N LEU A 64 -12.18 39.86 27.77
CA LEU A 64 -11.00 39.29 27.12
C LEU A 64 -11.02 37.75 27.19
N TYR A 65 -11.33 37.19 28.36
CA TYR A 65 -11.46 35.74 28.55
C TYR A 65 -12.56 35.15 27.68
N GLU A 66 -13.77 35.73 27.71
CA GLU A 66 -14.92 35.27 26.91
C GLU A 66 -14.62 35.31 25.41
N ASN A 67 -13.98 36.39 24.93
CA ASN A 67 -13.59 36.49 23.53
C ASN A 67 -12.56 35.42 23.16
N MET A 68 -11.53 35.20 23.98
CA MET A 68 -10.54 34.15 23.70
C MET A 68 -11.14 32.75 23.70
N VAL A 69 -12.04 32.45 24.65
CA VAL A 69 -12.76 31.16 24.70
C VAL A 69 -13.68 30.99 23.48
N THR A 70 -14.38 32.05 23.07
CA THR A 70 -15.21 32.00 21.87
C THR A 70 -14.37 31.73 20.62
N ARG A 71 -13.19 32.36 20.51
CA ARG A 71 -12.26 32.11 19.39
C ARG A 71 -11.74 30.69 19.33
N ILE A 72 -11.46 30.04 20.47
CA ILE A 72 -11.02 28.63 20.43
C ILE A 72 -12.18 27.72 20.06
N ASP A 73 -13.41 28.02 20.49
CA ASP A 73 -14.59 27.24 20.11
C ASP A 73 -14.91 27.39 18.61
N GLU A 74 -14.74 28.59 18.04
CA GLU A 74 -14.76 28.83 16.59
C GLU A 74 -13.67 28.02 15.88
N PHE A 75 -12.42 28.08 16.35
CA PHE A 75 -11.32 27.31 15.77
C PHE A 75 -11.56 25.79 15.79
N ILE A 76 -12.11 25.27 16.89
CA ILE A 76 -12.48 23.85 17.01
C ILE A 76 -13.50 23.45 15.93
N ALA A 77 -14.46 24.33 15.63
CA ALA A 77 -15.48 24.09 14.62
C ALA A 77 -14.94 24.28 13.18
N GLU A 78 -14.21 25.36 12.92
CA GLU A 78 -13.66 25.70 11.59
C GLU A 78 -12.67 24.64 11.08
N ASP A 79 -11.78 24.16 11.94
CA ASP A 79 -10.74 23.20 11.57
C ASP A 79 -11.16 21.73 11.74
N ASP A 80 -12.44 21.48 12.05
CA ASP A 80 -13.00 20.15 12.28
C ASP A 80 -12.15 19.31 13.25
N LEU A 81 -11.77 19.92 14.37
CA LEU A 81 -10.89 19.27 15.34
C LEU A 81 -11.55 18.06 15.98
N ILE A 82 -12.87 18.02 16.08
CA ILE A 82 -13.60 16.88 16.61
C ILE A 82 -13.30 15.63 15.77
N GLU A 83 -13.42 15.72 14.44
CA GLU A 83 -13.13 14.57 13.57
C GLU A 83 -11.64 14.20 13.59
N LYS A 84 -10.74 15.18 13.56
CA LYS A 84 -9.29 14.92 13.61
C LYS A 84 -8.88 14.18 14.89
N PHE A 85 -9.43 14.56 16.04
CA PHE A 85 -9.19 13.86 17.30
C PHE A 85 -9.85 12.48 17.34
N ASN A 86 -11.02 12.29 16.71
CA ASN A 86 -11.62 10.96 16.54
C ASN A 86 -10.75 10.04 15.67
N VAL A 87 -10.22 10.55 14.55
CA VAL A 87 -9.28 9.82 13.69
C VAL A 87 -8.01 9.48 14.45
N LEU A 88 -7.43 10.44 15.20
CA LEU A 88 -6.25 10.19 16.03
C LEU A 88 -6.51 9.08 17.04
N LYS A 89 -7.64 9.13 17.75
CA LYS A 89 -8.02 8.08 18.71
C LYS A 89 -8.15 6.73 18.02
N ARG A 90 -8.81 6.68 16.85
CA ARG A 90 -8.94 5.45 16.07
C ARG A 90 -7.58 4.88 15.68
N ILE A 91 -6.64 5.72 15.22
CA ILE A 91 -5.28 5.28 14.90
C ILE A 91 -4.58 4.71 16.14
N ILE A 92 -4.71 5.37 17.29
CA ILE A 92 -4.13 4.88 18.56
C ILE A 92 -4.73 3.53 18.96
N ASP A 93 -6.05 3.39 18.83
CA ASP A 93 -6.78 2.16 19.20
C ASP A 93 -6.50 1.00 18.21
N GLU A 94 -6.32 1.30 16.92
CA GLU A 94 -5.99 0.31 15.86
C GLU A 94 -4.51 -0.12 15.90
N THR A 95 -3.63 0.69 16.49
CA THR A 95 -2.20 0.40 16.51
C THR A 95 -1.86 -0.59 17.62
N ASP A 96 -1.67 -1.86 17.26
CA ASP A 96 -1.27 -2.93 18.17
C ASP A 96 0.26 -2.96 18.43
N THR A 97 0.86 -1.79 18.67
CA THR A 97 2.31 -1.70 18.94
C THR A 97 2.60 -1.76 20.44
N PRO A 98 3.60 -2.54 20.86
CA PRO A 98 4.08 -2.54 22.24
C PRO A 98 4.48 -1.13 22.70
N ARG A 99 4.30 -0.82 23.99
CA ARG A 99 4.66 0.50 24.56
C ARG A 99 6.12 0.91 24.32
N ASP A 100 7.02 -0.05 24.17
CA ASP A 100 8.45 0.20 23.95
C ASP A 100 8.83 0.18 22.46
N HIS A 101 7.86 0.07 21.55
CA HIS A 101 8.12 0.07 20.13
C HIS A 101 8.43 1.49 19.63
N VAL A 102 9.64 1.67 19.09
CA VAL A 102 10.01 2.89 18.39
C VAL A 102 9.38 2.84 16.99
N ALA A 103 8.21 3.45 16.86
CA ALA A 103 7.55 3.60 15.57
C ALA A 103 8.47 4.34 14.60
N TRP A 104 8.47 3.90 13.34
CA TRP A 104 9.25 4.53 12.29
C TRP A 104 8.91 6.03 12.19
N ARG A 105 9.94 6.85 11.96
CA ARG A 105 9.82 8.29 11.73
C ARG A 105 10.53 8.62 10.42
N PRO A 106 10.00 9.55 9.62
CA PRO A 106 10.66 10.04 8.42
C PRO A 106 12.13 10.45 8.65
N PRO A 107 13.13 9.81 8.00
CA PRO A 107 14.54 10.19 8.14
C PRO A 107 14.93 11.56 7.52
N GLY A 108 13.99 12.27 6.88
CA GLY A 108 14.27 13.53 6.18
C GLY A 108 14.93 13.37 4.80
N ASN A 109 15.36 12.16 4.43
CA ASN A 109 15.84 11.83 3.09
C ASN A 109 14.71 11.22 2.23
N VAL A 110 14.32 11.92 1.17
CA VAL A 110 13.23 11.51 0.26
C VAL A 110 13.55 10.19 -0.47
N MET A 111 14.82 9.94 -0.82
CA MET A 111 15.20 8.72 -1.55
C MET A 111 15.04 7.46 -0.69
N GLU A 112 15.17 7.59 0.63
CA GLU A 112 14.93 6.49 1.57
C GLU A 112 13.41 6.26 1.79
N HIS A 113 12.59 7.31 1.65
CA HIS A 113 11.13 7.24 1.74
C HIS A 113 10.46 6.56 0.56
N LEU A 114 10.89 6.88 -0.67
CA LEU A 114 10.27 6.36 -1.90
C LEU A 114 10.26 4.83 -1.93
N ARG A 115 11.25 4.19 -1.32
CA ARG A 115 11.34 2.72 -1.25
C ARG A 115 10.21 2.08 -0.46
N SER A 116 9.62 2.78 0.51
CA SER A 116 8.60 2.21 1.40
C SER A 116 7.19 2.34 0.82
N LEU A 117 6.89 3.47 0.15
CA LEU A 117 5.55 3.72 -0.39
C LEU A 117 5.23 2.84 -1.59
N ASP A 118 6.22 2.57 -2.44
CA ASP A 118 6.09 1.68 -3.59
C ASP A 118 6.34 0.21 -3.25
N ALA A 119 6.81 -0.10 -2.04
CA ALA A 119 7.16 -1.46 -1.62
C ALA A 119 6.00 -2.44 -1.82
N GLU A 120 4.79 -2.06 -1.42
CA GLU A 120 3.61 -2.92 -1.53
C GLU A 120 3.21 -3.17 -2.99
N LYS A 121 3.27 -2.14 -3.84
CA LYS A 121 3.00 -2.29 -5.27
C LYS A 121 4.05 -3.16 -5.94
N ILE A 122 5.33 -2.94 -5.64
CA ILE A 122 6.44 -3.73 -6.16
C ILE A 122 6.27 -5.19 -5.74
N LYS A 123 5.92 -5.45 -4.47
CA LYS A 123 5.62 -6.78 -3.97
C LYS A 123 4.50 -7.45 -4.75
N GLN A 124 3.35 -6.80 -4.89
CA GLN A 124 2.21 -7.34 -5.64
C GLN A 124 2.54 -7.63 -7.10
N HIS A 125 3.31 -6.76 -7.75
CA HIS A 125 3.75 -6.99 -9.12
C HIS A 125 4.77 -8.13 -9.23
N SER A 126 5.68 -8.25 -8.25
CA SER A 126 6.66 -9.34 -8.21
C SER A 126 5.99 -10.70 -8.03
N GLU A 127 5.00 -10.81 -7.13
CA GLU A 127 4.25 -12.05 -6.88
C GLU A 127 3.48 -12.49 -8.13
N LYS A 128 2.81 -11.55 -8.82
CA LYS A 128 2.12 -11.83 -10.10
C LYS A 128 3.07 -12.30 -11.19
N LEU A 129 4.26 -11.69 -11.26
CA LEU A 129 5.25 -12.06 -12.27
C LEU A 129 5.81 -13.46 -11.98
N GLU A 130 6.07 -13.77 -10.71
CA GLU A 130 6.52 -15.09 -10.27
C GLU A 130 5.50 -16.18 -10.61
N GLU A 131 4.21 -15.93 -10.35
CA GLU A 131 3.13 -16.85 -10.71
C GLU A 131 3.07 -17.10 -12.23
N TYR A 132 3.18 -16.03 -13.03
CA TYR A 132 3.16 -16.12 -14.48
C TYR A 132 4.36 -16.90 -15.02
N VAL A 133 5.57 -16.59 -14.55
CA VAL A 133 6.80 -17.27 -14.97
C VAL A 133 6.73 -18.76 -14.60
N THR A 134 6.31 -19.08 -13.37
CA THR A 134 6.20 -20.48 -12.90
C THR A 134 5.22 -21.27 -13.78
N THR A 135 4.09 -20.67 -14.14
CA THR A 135 3.10 -21.29 -15.03
C THR A 135 3.70 -21.55 -16.41
N MET A 136 4.36 -20.56 -17.00
CA MET A 136 4.98 -20.69 -18.31
C MET A 136 6.11 -21.73 -18.34
N GLU A 137 6.92 -21.80 -17.28
CA GLU A 137 7.99 -22.80 -17.15
C GLU A 137 7.41 -24.22 -17.05
N ALA A 138 6.32 -24.41 -16.32
CA ALA A 138 5.62 -25.69 -16.21
C ALA A 138 5.06 -26.14 -17.58
N GLU A 139 4.44 -25.23 -18.33
CA GLU A 139 3.94 -25.50 -19.68
C GLU A 139 5.07 -25.84 -20.65
N ASN A 140 6.15 -25.05 -20.65
CA ASN A 140 7.33 -25.30 -21.48
C ASN A 140 7.95 -26.68 -21.17
N LYS A 141 8.04 -27.05 -19.90
CA LYS A 141 8.53 -28.38 -19.49
C LYS A 141 7.64 -29.50 -20.05
N LYS A 142 6.31 -29.32 -20.00
CA LYS A 142 5.36 -30.29 -20.58
C LYS A 142 5.50 -30.39 -22.09
N LEU A 143 5.63 -29.26 -22.80
CA LEU A 143 5.84 -29.22 -24.25
C LEU A 143 7.17 -29.87 -24.64
N ALA A 144 8.25 -29.59 -23.93
CA ALA A 144 9.56 -30.20 -24.17
C ALA A 144 9.51 -31.73 -24.05
N GLN A 145 8.78 -32.24 -23.05
CA GLN A 145 8.56 -33.68 -22.91
C GLN A 145 7.77 -34.27 -24.08
N GLN A 146 6.71 -33.58 -24.55
CA GLN A 146 5.92 -34.03 -25.70
C GLN A 146 6.75 -34.06 -26.99
N VAL A 147 7.53 -33.00 -27.25
CA VAL A 147 8.43 -32.92 -28.40
C VAL A 147 9.48 -34.04 -28.35
N SER A 148 10.07 -34.30 -27.19
CA SER A 148 11.02 -35.40 -27.01
C SER A 148 10.39 -36.77 -27.33
N LYS A 149 9.17 -37.03 -26.84
CA LYS A 149 8.42 -38.26 -27.18
C LYS A 149 8.14 -38.35 -28.68
N GLY A 150 7.70 -37.26 -29.31
CA GLY A 150 7.45 -37.20 -30.76
C GLY A 150 8.71 -37.48 -31.58
N ARG A 151 9.84 -36.87 -31.22
CA ARG A 151 11.14 -37.10 -31.87
C ARG A 151 11.59 -38.56 -31.75
N LYS A 152 11.43 -39.19 -30.58
CA LYS A 152 11.73 -40.62 -30.39
C LYS A 152 10.84 -41.52 -31.25
N ALA A 153 9.55 -41.23 -31.32
CA ALA A 153 8.62 -41.98 -32.16
C ALA A 153 8.98 -41.86 -33.64
N ALA A 154 9.25 -40.65 -34.12
CA ALA A 154 9.69 -40.40 -35.50
C ALA A 154 11.00 -41.12 -35.83
N SER A 155 11.99 -41.06 -34.93
CA SER A 155 13.26 -41.79 -35.10
C SER A 155 13.05 -43.30 -35.18
N THR A 156 12.13 -43.86 -34.38
CA THR A 156 11.80 -45.29 -34.42
C THR A 156 11.14 -45.67 -35.75
N VAL A 157 10.21 -44.85 -36.25
CA VAL A 157 9.57 -45.07 -37.56
C VAL A 157 10.60 -44.99 -38.68
N ASN A 158 11.50 -44.00 -38.64
CA ASN A 158 12.54 -43.85 -39.65
C ASN A 158 13.47 -45.06 -39.68
N ALA A 159 13.93 -45.54 -38.52
CA ALA A 159 14.77 -46.74 -38.43
C ALA A 159 14.07 -48.00 -38.99
N LYS A 160 12.75 -48.14 -38.77
CA LYS A 160 11.97 -49.24 -39.36
C LYS A 160 11.87 -49.11 -40.89
N ALA A 161 11.62 -47.91 -41.39
CA ALA A 161 11.59 -47.64 -42.83
C ALA A 161 12.94 -47.97 -43.49
N ASP A 162 14.05 -47.54 -42.88
CA ASP A 162 15.40 -47.84 -43.35
C ASP A 162 15.65 -49.37 -43.39
N CYS A 163 15.27 -50.10 -42.34
CA CYS A 163 15.38 -51.57 -42.30
C CYS A 163 14.57 -52.25 -43.42
N LEU A 164 13.32 -51.83 -43.63
CA LEU A 164 12.47 -52.37 -44.71
C LEU A 164 13.03 -52.07 -46.09
N LEU A 165 13.60 -50.87 -46.29
CA LEU A 165 14.27 -50.50 -47.55
C LEU A 165 15.48 -51.39 -47.82
N GLU A 166 16.31 -51.66 -46.82
CA GLU A 166 17.46 -52.57 -46.96
C GLU A 166 17.01 -54.02 -47.26
N GLN A 167 15.98 -54.51 -46.57
CA GLN A 167 15.41 -55.83 -46.85
C GLN A 167 14.88 -55.91 -48.29
N HIS A 168 14.17 -54.89 -48.75
CA HIS A 168 13.65 -54.83 -50.11
C HIS A 168 14.78 -54.81 -51.15
N LYS A 169 15.86 -54.03 -50.93
CA LYS A 169 17.04 -54.02 -51.80
C LYS A 169 17.67 -55.41 -51.91
N TYR A 170 17.81 -56.12 -50.78
CA TYR A 170 18.33 -57.48 -50.75
C TYR A 170 17.46 -58.44 -51.56
N VAL A 171 16.15 -58.50 -51.27
CA VAL A 171 15.21 -59.39 -51.97
C VAL A 171 15.19 -59.11 -53.47
N ARG A 172 15.18 -57.82 -53.86
CA ARG A 172 15.28 -57.43 -55.27
C ARG A 172 16.55 -57.97 -55.94
N SER A 173 17.70 -57.87 -55.28
CA SER A 173 18.97 -58.36 -55.83
C SER A 173 18.99 -59.88 -56.04
N GLU A 174 18.34 -60.64 -55.15
CA GLU A 174 18.19 -62.09 -55.28
C GLU A 174 17.26 -62.46 -56.44
N PHE A 175 16.12 -61.76 -56.59
CA PHE A 175 15.24 -61.93 -57.75
C PHE A 175 15.95 -61.61 -59.06
N GLU A 176 16.72 -60.52 -59.12
CA GLU A 176 17.52 -60.16 -60.30
C GLU A 176 18.60 -61.20 -60.61
N ARG A 177 19.19 -61.85 -59.59
CA ARG A 177 20.14 -62.96 -59.78
C ARG A 177 19.43 -64.21 -60.33
N ALA A 178 18.29 -64.59 -59.75
CA ALA A 178 17.49 -65.73 -60.20
C ALA A 178 16.98 -65.56 -61.64
N ALA A 179 16.47 -64.36 -61.98
CA ALA A 179 16.03 -64.03 -63.33
C ALA A 179 17.16 -64.18 -64.35
N ARG A 180 18.36 -63.67 -64.05
CA ARG A 180 19.55 -63.84 -64.91
C ARG A 180 19.95 -65.31 -65.09
N HIS A 181 19.84 -66.14 -64.06
CA HIS A 181 20.08 -67.58 -64.18
C HIS A 181 19.08 -68.25 -65.12
N LEU A 182 17.78 -67.98 -64.93
CA LEU A 182 16.73 -68.52 -65.79
C LEU A 182 16.87 -68.08 -67.25
N GLU A 183 17.19 -66.81 -67.51
CA GLU A 183 17.48 -66.32 -68.85
C GLU A 183 18.68 -67.04 -69.49
N GLY A 184 19.72 -67.31 -68.70
CA GLY A 184 20.88 -68.08 -69.13
C GLY A 184 20.53 -69.53 -69.50
N ASP A 185 19.68 -70.18 -68.71
CA ASP A 185 19.26 -71.56 -68.95
C ASP A 185 18.32 -71.67 -70.16
N ILE A 186 17.38 -70.74 -70.34
CA ILE A 186 16.53 -70.66 -71.54
C ILE A 186 17.37 -70.48 -72.81
N LYS A 187 18.40 -69.62 -72.77
CA LYS A 187 19.32 -69.44 -73.90
C LYS A 187 20.09 -70.72 -74.26
N LYS A 188 20.46 -71.53 -73.26
CA LYS A 188 21.12 -72.83 -73.49
C LYS A 188 20.18 -73.90 -74.04
N MET A 189 18.88 -73.85 -73.70
CA MET A 189 17.87 -74.77 -74.24
C MET A 189 17.42 -74.45 -75.67
N SER A 190 17.67 -73.22 -76.12
CA SER A 190 17.28 -72.72 -77.45
C SER A 190 18.41 -72.82 -78.49
N ALA A 191 19.54 -73.43 -78.13
CA ALA A 191 20.73 -73.65 -78.95
C ALA A 191 20.97 -75.15 -79.16
#